data_AF-A0A2V8MG32-F1
#
_entry.id   AF-A0A2V8MG32-F1
#
_cell.length_a   1.000
_cell.length_b   1.000
_cell.length_c   1.000
_cell.angle_alpha   90.00
_cell.angle_beta   90.00
_cell.angle_gamma   90.00
#
_symmetry.space_group_name_H-M   'P 1'
#
loop_
_entity.id
_entity.type
_entity.pdbx_description
1 polymer ?
#
loop_
_entity_poly.entity_id
_entity_poly.type
_entity_poly.pdbx_seq_one_letter_code
_entity_poly.pdbx_strand_id
1 'polypeptide(L)'
;MHEIRQSRKARLNAEVIEFLLNEMGKRADLSLSRAVDTRSNLNAEVFENIALSIGINPGPYEARYNLIDKSLLKRRNEIAHGEYLDVGPDDYRTLADEILHTMRLYKTDIENAAGAELFRR
;
A
#
# COMPACT_ATOMS: atom_id res chain seq x y z
N MET A 1 16.95 -4.37 1.43
CA MET A 1 18.33 -4.61 1.92
C MET A 1 18.39 -5.16 3.35
N HIS A 2 17.60 -4.65 4.30
CA HIS A 2 17.60 -5.17 5.68
C HIS A 2 17.15 -6.65 5.77
N GLU A 3 16.11 -7.04 5.04
CA GLU A 3 15.63 -8.44 5.00
C GLU A 3 16.61 -9.41 4.32
N ILE A 4 17.28 -8.98 3.24
CA ILE A 4 18.30 -9.77 2.54
C ILE A 4 19.50 -10.05 3.46
N ARG A 5 19.90 -9.05 4.26
CA ARG A 5 20.99 -9.18 5.22
C ARG A 5 20.69 -10.18 6.35
N GLN A 6 19.42 -10.37 6.70
CA GLN A 6 18.97 -11.33 7.71
C GLN A 6 18.54 -12.69 7.12
N SER A 7 18.36 -12.77 5.80
CA SER A 7 17.99 -13.99 5.09
C SER A 7 19.11 -15.03 5.14
N ARG A 8 18.82 -16.20 5.73
CA ARG A 8 19.69 -17.40 5.66
C ARG A 8 19.59 -18.14 4.32
N LYS A 9 18.92 -17.57 3.32
CA LYS A 9 18.73 -18.19 2.00
C LYS A 9 19.86 -17.76 1.07
N ALA A 10 20.98 -18.47 1.12
CA ALA A 10 22.18 -18.19 0.31
C ALA A 10 21.89 -17.99 -1.18
N ARG A 11 20.92 -18.76 -1.72
CA ARG A 11 20.48 -18.66 -3.12
C ARG A 11 19.87 -17.29 -3.47
N LEU A 12 18.97 -16.76 -2.63
CA LEU A 12 18.37 -15.43 -2.85
C LEU A 12 19.44 -14.33 -2.80
N ASN A 13 20.42 -14.47 -1.90
CA ASN A 13 21.49 -13.48 -1.78
C ASN A 13 22.40 -13.50 -3.02
N ALA A 14 22.69 -14.68 -3.57
CA ALA A 14 23.45 -14.83 -4.80
C ALA A 14 22.70 -14.24 -6.01
N GLU A 15 21.41 -14.53 -6.15
CA GLU A 15 20.55 -14.00 -7.22
C GLU A 15 20.49 -12.45 -7.18
N VAL A 16 20.42 -11.85 -5.99
CA VAL A 16 20.47 -10.38 -5.84
C VAL A 16 21.83 -9.80 -6.23
N ILE A 17 22.94 -10.43 -5.84
CA ILE A 17 24.29 -9.97 -6.20
C ILE A 17 24.47 -10.05 -7.72
N GLU A 18 24.03 -11.14 -8.34
CA GLU A 18 24.09 -11.32 -9.79
C GLU A 18 23.28 -10.25 -10.53
N PHE A 19 22.07 -9.94 -10.04
CA PHE A 19 21.27 -8.84 -10.56
C PHE A 19 22.00 -7.48 -10.45
N LEU A 20 22.59 -7.17 -9.28
CA LEU A 20 23.32 -5.92 -9.10
C LEU A 20 24.54 -5.81 -10.02
N LEU A 21 25.28 -6.91 -10.20
CA LEU A 21 26.48 -6.89 -11.05
C LEU A 21 26.16 -6.78 -12.54
N ASN A 22 25.07 -7.42 -13.00
CA ASN A 22 24.82 -7.60 -14.43
C ASN A 22 23.70 -6.70 -15.00
N GLU A 23 22.78 -6.21 -14.17
CA GLU A 23 21.57 -5.53 -14.62
C GLU A 23 21.53 -4.03 -14.27
N MET A 24 22.45 -3.52 -13.42
CA MET A 24 22.46 -2.10 -13.00
C MET A 24 22.66 -1.10 -14.15
N GLY A 25 23.30 -1.51 -15.25
CA GLY A 25 23.52 -0.66 -16.43
C GLY A 25 22.36 -0.69 -17.44
N LYS A 26 21.34 -1.51 -17.21
CA LYS A 26 20.22 -1.67 -18.14
C LYS A 26 19.07 -0.77 -17.74
N ARG A 27 18.28 -0.34 -18.73
CA ARG A 27 17.04 0.38 -18.48
C ARG A 27 16.09 -0.54 -17.72
N ALA A 28 15.57 -0.06 -16.58
CA ALA A 28 14.60 -0.83 -15.81
C ALA A 28 13.34 -1.08 -16.65
N ASP A 29 12.98 -2.35 -16.80
CA ASP A 29 11.68 -2.76 -17.33
C ASP A 29 10.68 -2.86 -16.18
N LEU A 30 9.91 -1.78 -15.99
CA LEU A 30 8.85 -1.73 -15.00
C LEU A 30 7.55 -2.17 -15.66
N SER A 31 7.11 -3.39 -15.36
CA SER A 31 5.78 -3.87 -15.73
C SER A 31 4.72 -3.12 -14.94
N LEU A 32 4.33 -1.95 -15.44
CA LEU A 32 3.34 -1.06 -14.80
C LEU A 32 1.98 -1.74 -14.59
N SER A 33 1.65 -2.75 -15.40
CA SER A 33 0.42 -3.54 -15.26
C SER A 33 0.36 -4.34 -13.96
N ARG A 34 1.48 -4.52 -13.26
CA ARG A 34 1.56 -5.16 -11.93
C ARG A 34 1.97 -4.20 -10.82
N ALA A 35 2.20 -2.92 -11.12
CA ALA A 35 2.65 -1.96 -10.12
C ALA A 35 1.56 -1.64 -9.09
N VAL A 36 0.29 -1.71 -9.50
CA VAL A 36 -0.87 -1.50 -8.61
C VAL A 36 -1.66 -2.81 -8.54
N ASP A 37 -1.47 -3.56 -7.46
CA ASP A 37 -2.24 -4.76 -7.15
C ASP A 37 -3.07 -4.50 -5.90
N THR A 38 -4.39 -4.34 -6.07
CA THR A 38 -5.32 -4.10 -4.96
C THR A 38 -5.63 -5.35 -4.14
N ARG A 39 -5.17 -6.52 -4.60
CA ARG A 39 -5.54 -7.84 -4.10
C ARG A 39 -7.08 -7.97 -4.00
N SER A 40 -7.56 -8.98 -3.28
CA SER A 40 -9.00 -9.12 -2.95
C SER A 40 -9.44 -8.17 -1.83
N ASN A 41 -8.50 -7.75 -0.98
CA ASN A 41 -8.72 -6.91 0.18
C ASN A 41 -7.71 -5.77 0.20
N LEU A 42 -8.19 -4.54 0.11
CA LEU A 42 -7.39 -3.34 0.32
C LEU A 42 -7.16 -3.11 1.81
N ASN A 43 -6.20 -3.84 2.38
CA ASN A 43 -5.71 -3.63 3.75
C ASN A 43 -4.59 -2.56 3.76
N ALA A 44 -4.10 -2.20 4.95
CA ALA A 44 -3.03 -1.21 5.10
C ALA A 44 -1.73 -1.60 4.37
N GLU A 45 -1.36 -2.88 4.40
CA GLU A 45 -0.18 -3.41 3.69
C GLU A 45 -0.33 -3.24 2.17
N VAL A 46 -1.51 -3.51 1.61
CA VAL A 46 -1.78 -3.33 0.18
C VAL A 46 -1.76 -1.84 -0.18
N PHE A 47 -2.35 -0.99 0.65
CA PHE A 47 -2.27 0.46 0.48
C PHE A 47 -0.81 0.94 0.45
N GLU A 48 0.02 0.50 1.42
CA GLU A 48 1.43 0.83 1.50
C GLU A 48 2.20 0.40 0.25
N ASN A 49 1.97 -0.83 -0.22
CA ASN A 49 2.57 -1.35 -1.45
C ASN A 49 2.20 -0.50 -2.67
N ILE A 50 0.94 -0.08 -2.80
CA ILE A 50 0.48 0.78 -3.89
C ILE A 50 1.11 2.18 -3.79
N ALA A 51 1.14 2.77 -2.60
CA ALA A 51 1.74 4.10 -2.40
C ALA A 51 3.22 4.08 -2.79
N LEU A 52 3.97 3.09 -2.31
CA LEU A 52 5.39 2.93 -2.63
C LEU A 52 5.64 2.64 -4.11
N SER A 53 4.79 1.87 -4.78
CA SER A 53 4.98 1.51 -6.19
C SER A 53 4.89 2.71 -7.14
N ILE A 54 4.16 3.75 -6.74
CA ILE A 54 4.07 5.02 -7.47
C ILE A 54 4.89 6.15 -6.83
N GLY A 55 5.73 5.84 -5.84
CA GLY A 55 6.69 6.77 -5.24
C GLY A 55 6.10 7.74 -4.22
N ILE A 56 4.95 7.43 -3.61
CA ILE A 56 4.34 8.19 -2.52
C ILE A 56 4.81 7.62 -1.18
N ASN A 57 5.17 8.52 -0.25
CA ASN A 57 5.55 8.12 1.11
C ASN A 57 4.30 7.76 1.94
N PRO A 58 4.17 6.51 2.43
CA PRO A 58 3.02 6.07 3.21
C PRO A 58 3.06 6.51 4.69
N GLY A 59 4.22 6.97 5.19
CA GLY A 59 4.41 7.32 6.62
C GLY A 59 3.31 8.21 7.25
N PRO A 60 2.81 9.26 6.55
CA PRO A 60 1.70 10.08 7.07
C PRO A 60 0.38 9.33 7.32
N TYR A 61 0.21 8.14 6.73
CA TYR A 61 -1.01 7.32 6.81
C TYR A 61 -0.95 6.22 7.87
N GLU A 62 0.20 5.94 8.48
CA GLU A 62 0.39 4.85 9.43
C GLU A 62 -0.61 4.89 10.61
N ALA A 63 -0.91 6.08 11.11
CA ALA A 63 -1.89 6.28 12.18
C ALA A 63 -3.30 5.78 11.82
N ARG A 64 -3.59 5.59 10.52
CA ARG A 64 -4.88 5.15 9.99
C ARG A 64 -4.92 3.66 9.68
N TYR A 65 -3.83 2.91 9.87
CA TYR A 65 -3.80 1.50 9.50
C TYR A 65 -4.79 0.66 10.32
N ASN A 66 -4.94 0.94 11.61
CA ASN A 66 -5.97 0.29 12.43
C ASN A 66 -7.39 0.61 11.94
N LEU A 67 -7.63 1.83 11.44
CA LEU A 67 -8.92 2.22 10.86
C LEU A 67 -9.22 1.38 9.61
N ILE A 68 -8.24 1.22 8.72
CA ILE A 68 -8.36 0.45 7.48
C ILE A 68 -8.58 -1.04 7.79
N ASP A 69 -7.73 -1.64 8.60
CA ASP A 69 -7.73 -3.10 8.79
C ASP A 69 -8.85 -3.59 9.71
N LYS A 70 -9.09 -2.88 10.81
CA LYS A 70 -10.02 -3.33 11.86
C LYS A 70 -11.37 -2.64 11.73
N SER A 71 -11.40 -1.31 11.64
CA SER A 71 -12.67 -0.60 11.64
C SER A 71 -13.40 -0.70 10.31
N LEU A 72 -12.68 -0.76 9.17
CA LEU A 72 -13.28 -0.90 7.85
C LEU A 72 -13.29 -2.36 7.37
N LEU A 73 -12.12 -2.95 7.15
CA LEU A 73 -12.00 -4.22 6.42
C LEU A 73 -12.62 -5.39 7.19
N LYS A 74 -12.28 -5.56 8.47
CA LYS A 74 -12.84 -6.62 9.32
C LYS A 74 -14.37 -6.51 9.41
N ARG A 75 -14.90 -5.32 9.69
CA ARG A 75 -16.35 -5.09 9.77
C ARG A 75 -17.06 -5.35 8.45
N ARG A 76 -16.49 -4.91 7.32
CA ARG A 76 -17.03 -5.22 5.98
C ARG A 76 -17.08 -6.72 5.72
N ASN A 77 -16.05 -7.47 6.12
CA ASN A 77 -16.03 -8.92 5.97
C ASN A 77 -17.08 -9.60 6.86
N GLU A 78 -17.22 -9.17 8.11
CA GLU A 78 -18.27 -9.65 9.02
C GLU A 78 -19.66 -9.49 8.39
N ILE A 79 -19.97 -8.33 7.80
CA ILE A 79 -21.23 -8.10 7.06
C ILE A 79 -21.38 -9.09 5.90
N ALA A 80 -20.35 -9.25 5.06
CA ALA A 80 -20.40 -10.13 3.89
C ALA A 80 -20.58 -11.61 4.26
N HIS A 81 -20.09 -12.01 5.45
CA HIS A 81 -20.26 -13.36 5.99
C HIS A 81 -21.55 -13.56 6.79
N GLY A 82 -22.35 -12.51 6.98
CA GLY A 82 -23.60 -12.57 7.75
C GLY A 82 -23.39 -12.63 9.27
N GLU A 83 -22.22 -12.22 9.75
CA GLU A 83 -21.91 -12.14 11.17
C GLU A 83 -22.60 -10.92 11.81
N TYR A 84 -22.88 -11.02 13.12
CA TYR A 84 -23.48 -9.93 13.86
C TYR A 84 -22.49 -8.76 13.99
N LEU A 85 -22.91 -7.59 13.53
CA LEU A 85 -22.13 -6.36 13.58
C LEU A 85 -22.74 -5.38 14.57
N ASP A 86 -21.99 -5.04 15.62
CA ASP A 86 -22.36 -4.00 16.57
C ASP A 86 -21.81 -2.64 16.08
N VAL A 87 -22.52 -2.01 15.14
CA VAL A 87 -22.20 -0.68 14.60
C VAL A 87 -23.45 0.18 14.60
N GLY A 88 -23.42 1.27 15.35
CA GLY A 88 -24.48 2.28 15.32
C GLY A 88 -24.43 3.13 14.04
N PRO A 89 -25.54 3.80 13.67
CA PRO A 89 -25.56 4.73 12.54
C PRO A 89 -24.48 5.84 12.62
N ASP A 90 -24.21 6.34 13.82
CA ASP A 90 -23.20 7.38 14.05
C ASP A 90 -21.76 6.85 13.90
N ASP A 91 -21.52 5.61 14.33
CA ASP A 91 -20.24 4.93 14.15
C ASP A 91 -19.93 4.70 12.67
N TYR A 92 -20.95 4.29 11.90
CA TYR A 92 -20.83 4.16 10.46
C TYR A 92 -20.49 5.49 9.80
N ARG A 93 -21.21 6.57 10.17
CA ARG A 93 -20.98 7.89 9.60
C ARG A 93 -19.58 8.40 9.89
N THR A 94 -19.12 8.25 11.13
CA THR A 94 -17.76 8.61 11.54
C THR A 94 -16.72 7.84 10.73
N LEU A 95 -16.87 6.51 10.62
CA LEU A 95 -15.98 5.67 9.83
C LEU A 95 -15.95 6.09 8.36
N ALA A 96 -17.11 6.34 7.75
CA ALA A 96 -17.21 6.77 6.36
C ALA A 96 -16.51 8.12 6.15
N ASP A 97 -16.72 9.09 7.03
CA ASP A 97 -16.10 10.42 6.95
C ASP A 97 -14.57 10.33 7.07
N GLU A 98 -14.05 9.51 7.98
CA GLU A 98 -12.61 9.31 8.15
C GLU A 98 -11.96 8.60 6.94
N ILE A 99 -12.61 7.58 6.39
CA ILE A 99 -12.12 6.88 5.19
C ILE A 99 -12.14 7.83 3.98
N LEU A 100 -13.22 8.56 3.77
CA LEU A 100 -13.30 9.54 2.68
C LEU A 100 -12.26 10.66 2.85
N HIS A 101 -12.01 11.11 4.07
CA HIS A 101 -10.96 12.08 4.34
C HIS A 101 -9.57 11.51 3.98
N THR A 102 -9.31 10.25 4.34
CA THR A 102 -8.06 9.55 3.97
C THR A 102 -7.88 9.44 2.46
N MET A 103 -8.94 9.09 1.73
CA MET A 103 -8.92 9.03 0.26
C MET A 103 -8.63 10.40 -0.37
N ARG A 104 -9.18 11.48 0.20
CA ARG A 104 -8.91 12.85 -0.26
C ARG A 104 -7.46 13.26 -0.03
N LEU A 105 -6.87 12.94 1.13
CA LEU A 105 -5.46 13.18 1.39
C LEU A 105 -4.58 12.46 0.36
N TYR A 106 -4.86 11.17 0.12
CA TYR A 106 -4.09 10.38 -0.84
C TYR A 106 -4.22 10.89 -2.28
N LYS A 107 -5.42 11.33 -2.68
CA LYS A 107 -5.64 12.03 -3.95
C LYS A 107 -4.74 13.26 -4.05
N THR A 108 -4.70 14.10 -3.02
CA THR A 108 -3.87 15.30 -3.00
C THR A 108 -2.39 14.98 -3.11
N ASP A 109 -1.90 13.93 -2.46
CA ASP A 109 -0.50 13.50 -2.60
C ASP A 109 -0.16 13.06 -4.03
N ILE A 110 -1.06 12.33 -4.69
CA ILE A 110 -0.91 11.96 -6.10
C ILE A 110 -0.87 13.20 -6.99
N GLU A 111 -1.80 14.15 -6.79
CA GLU A 111 -1.87 15.38 -7.57
C GLU A 111 -0.61 16.25 -7.39
N ASN A 112 -0.13 16.36 -6.15
CA ASN A 112 1.11 17.07 -5.85
C ASN A 112 2.33 16.40 -6.51
N ALA A 113 2.43 15.07 -6.44
CA ALA A 113 3.52 14.33 -7.04
C ALA A 113 3.54 14.47 -8.58
N ALA A 114 2.36 14.44 -9.20
CA ALA A 114 2.21 14.66 -10.64
C ALA A 114 2.56 16.10 -11.04
N GLY A 115 2.07 17.09 -10.30
CA GLY A 115 2.35 18.51 -10.55
C GLY A 115 3.82 18.88 -10.34
N ALA A 116 4.50 18.24 -9.38
CA ALA A 116 5.93 18.39 -9.15
C ALA A 116 6.80 17.48 -10.04
N GLU A 117 6.19 16.73 -10.96
CA GLU A 117 6.88 15.89 -11.94
C GLU A 117 7.79 14.83 -11.32
N LEU A 118 7.49 14.35 -10.10
CA LEU A 118 8.32 13.39 -9.36
C LEU A 118 8.47 12.02 -10.05
N PHE A 119 7.67 11.77 -11.08
CA PHE A 119 7.76 10.60 -11.96
C PHE A 119 8.88 10.70 -13.01
N ARG A 120 9.37 11.91 -13.31
CA ARG A 120 10.51 12.13 -14.20
C ARG A 120 11.81 11.97 -13.41
N ARG A 121 12.34 10.75 -13.42
CA ARG A 121 13.69 10.45 -12.92
C ARG A 121 14.70 10.46 -14.04
#